data_AF-A0A2V6R462-F1
#
_entry.id   AF-A0A2V6R462-F1
#
_cell.length_a   1.000
_cell.length_b   1.000
_cell.length_c   1.000
_cell.angle_alpha   90.00
_cell.angle_beta   90.00
_cell.angle_gamma   90.00
#
_symmetry.space_group_name_H-M   'P 1'
#
loop_
_entity.id
_entity.type
_entity.pdbx_description
1 polymer ?
#
loop_
_entity_poly.entity_id
_entity_poly.type
_entity_poly.pdbx_seq_one_letter_code
_entity_poly.pdbx_strand_id
1 'polypeptide(L)' 'MAKQLKCGDLMPGCNFVAEGKDVSEVMAKAAAHAKKDHGMTAIPPDVAKKAQAAIRDK' A
#
# COMPACT_ATOMS: atom_id res chain seq x y z
N MET A 1 -12.16 7.80 -10.25
CA MET A 1 -12.55 6.86 -9.19
C MET A 1 -11.44 6.87 -8.16
N ALA A 2 -11.77 6.93 -6.87
CA ALA A 2 -10.76 6.83 -5.84
C ALA A 2 -10.15 5.42 -5.89
N LYS A 3 -8.90 5.27 -5.48
CA LYS A 3 -8.18 4.00 -5.41
C LYS A 3 -7.86 3.65 -3.97
N GLN A 4 -7.82 2.36 -3.71
CA GLN A 4 -7.64 1.78 -2.39
C GLN A 4 -6.66 0.61 -2.45
N LEU A 5 -5.77 0.53 -1.48
CA LEU A 5 -4.96 -0.65 -1.15
C LEU A 5 -5.27 -1.07 0.28
N LYS A 6 -5.59 -2.33 0.52
CA LYS A 6 -5.66 -2.89 1.87
C LYS A 6 -4.36 -3.65 2.13
N CYS A 7 -3.60 -3.22 3.14
CA CYS A 7 -2.34 -3.90 3.47
C CYS A 7 -2.57 -5.34 3.92
N GLY A 8 -3.74 -5.68 4.46
CA GLY A 8 -4.10 -7.05 4.81
C GLY A 8 -4.10 -8.02 3.62
N ASP A 9 -4.29 -7.53 2.38
CA ASP A 9 -4.18 -8.35 1.17
C ASP A 9 -2.72 -8.73 0.84
N LEU A 10 -1.75 -7.98 1.39
CA LEU A 10 -0.30 -8.19 1.18
C LEU A 10 0.38 -8.82 2.39
N MET A 11 0.00 -8.39 3.58
CA MET A 11 0.60 -8.75 4.85
C MET A 11 -0.52 -9.13 5.84
N PRO A 12 -0.71 -10.44 6.08
CA PRO A 12 -1.66 -10.90 7.08
C PRO A 12 -1.39 -10.26 8.44
N GLY A 13 -2.44 -9.74 9.09
CA GLY A 13 -2.34 -9.04 10.38
C GLY A 13 -2.20 -7.52 10.30
N CYS A 14 -2.08 -6.94 9.10
CA CYS A 14 -2.10 -5.49 8.92
C CYS A 14 -3.49 -4.99 8.48
N ASN A 15 -4.13 -4.15 9.30
CA ASN A 15 -5.45 -3.57 8.99
C ASN A 15 -5.36 -2.19 8.32
N PHE A 16 -4.17 -1.74 7.93
CA PHE A 16 -4.01 -0.45 7.27
C PHE A 16 -4.64 -0.45 5.87
N VAL A 17 -5.28 0.67 5.54
CA VAL A 17 -5.87 0.91 4.23
C VAL A 17 -5.34 2.23 3.70
N ALA A 18 -4.66 2.18 2.56
CA ALA A 18 -4.23 3.37 1.84
C ALA A 18 -5.28 3.74 0.80
N GLU A 19 -5.75 4.98 0.82
CA GLU A 19 -6.74 5.50 -0.13
C GLU A 19 -6.19 6.76 -0.81
N GLY A 20 -6.45 6.93 -2.09
CA GLY A 20 -5.92 8.06 -2.86
C GLY A 20 -6.67 8.28 -4.16
N LYS A 21 -6.36 9.37 -4.86
CA LYS A 21 -7.01 9.71 -6.14
C LYS A 21 -6.54 8.80 -7.28
N ASP A 22 -5.33 8.30 -7.16
CA ASP A 22 -4.62 7.51 -8.15
C ASP A 22 -3.65 6.52 -7.48
N VAL A 23 -3.05 5.65 -8.28
CA VAL A 23 -2.11 4.62 -7.82
C VAL A 23 -0.91 5.25 -7.10
N SER A 24 -0.42 6.40 -7.57
CA SER A 24 0.76 7.05 -7.00
C SER A 24 0.47 7.53 -5.58
N GLU A 25 -0.69 8.16 -5.37
CA GLU A 25 -1.10 8.64 -4.05
C GLU A 25 -1.30 7.49 -3.04
N VAL A 26 -1.90 6.38 -3.49
CA VAL A 26 -2.07 5.17 -2.66
C VAL A 26 -0.70 4.56 -2.31
N MET A 27 0.20 4.44 -3.29
CA MET A 27 1.54 3.89 -3.07
C MET A 27 2.39 4.76 -2.14
N ALA A 28 2.30 6.09 -2.24
CA ALA A 28 2.98 7.01 -1.34
C ALA A 28 2.51 6.83 0.12
N LYS A 29 1.20 6.69 0.34
CA LYS A 29 0.63 6.42 1.67
C LYS A 29 1.03 5.05 2.20
N ALA A 30 1.03 4.03 1.35
CA ALA A 30 1.50 2.69 1.71
C ALA A 30 2.98 2.68 2.08
N ALA A 31 3.83 3.42 1.37
CA ALA A 31 5.25 3.58 1.68
C ALA A 31 5.50 4.29 3.02
N ALA A 32 4.74 5.36 3.29
CA ALA A 32 4.82 6.06 4.57
C ALA A 32 4.42 5.15 5.74
N HIS A 33 3.35 4.36 5.56
CA HIS A 33 2.93 3.35 6.54
C HIS A 33 3.99 2.25 6.72
N ALA A 34 4.51 1.67 5.65
CA ALA A 34 5.55 0.65 5.70
C ALA A 34 6.78 1.12 6.48
N LYS A 35 7.19 2.39 6.27
CA LYS A 35 8.31 2.99 7.00
C LYS A 35 8.01 3.20 8.48
N LYS A 36 6.80 3.68 8.81
CA LYS A 36 6.42 4.05 10.18
C LYS A 36 6.08 2.85 11.04
N ASP A 37 5.25 1.94 10.54
CA ASP A 37 4.66 0.85 11.32
C ASP A 37 5.47 -0.45 11.22
N HIS A 38 6.21 -0.64 10.12
CA HIS A 38 7.00 -1.87 9.88
C HIS A 38 8.52 -1.63 9.86
N GLY A 39 8.96 -0.39 10.06
CA GLY A 39 10.38 -0.03 9.97
C GLY A 39 11.01 -0.26 8.59
N MET A 40 10.19 -0.41 7.54
CA MET A 40 10.67 -0.64 6.18
C MET A 40 11.18 0.68 5.59
N THR A 41 12.49 0.89 5.61
CA THR A 41 13.12 2.08 5.03
C THR A 41 12.87 2.19 3.52
N ALA A 42 12.67 1.04 2.86
CA ALA A 42 12.25 0.94 1.47
C ALA A 42 11.33 -0.26 1.27
N ILE A 43 10.33 -0.13 0.40
CA ILE A 43 9.50 -1.26 -0.03
C ILE A 43 10.27 -2.05 -1.09
N PRO A 44 10.50 -3.36 -0.91
CA PRO A 44 11.15 -4.19 -1.92
C PRO A 44 10.36 -4.17 -3.24
N PRO A 45 11.02 -4.24 -4.41
CA PRO A 45 10.34 -4.15 -5.71
C PRO A 45 9.27 -5.23 -5.92
N ASP A 46 9.44 -6.43 -5.34
CA ASP A 46 8.41 -7.48 -5.36
C ASP A 46 7.14 -7.07 -4.59
N VAL A 47 7.32 -6.51 -3.40
CA VAL A 47 6.22 -6.01 -2.56
C VAL A 47 5.55 -4.81 -3.22
N ALA A 48 6.31 -3.92 -3.86
CA ALA A 48 5.77 -2.79 -4.59
C ALA A 48 4.89 -3.24 -5.76
N LYS A 49 5.33 -4.23 -6.53
CA LYS A 49 4.52 -4.81 -7.63
C LYS A 49 3.23 -5.46 -7.10
N LYS A 50 3.32 -6.24 -6.03
CA LYS A 50 2.15 -6.84 -5.38
C LYS A 50 1.20 -5.78 -4.85
N ALA A 51 1.72 -4.73 -4.23
CA ALA A 51 0.94 -3.61 -3.74
C ALA A 51 0.21 -2.89 -4.88
N GLN A 52 0.91 -2.59 -5.98
CA GLN A 52 0.29 -1.99 -7.15
C GLN A 52 -0.81 -2.88 -7.76
N ALA A 53 -0.59 -4.20 -7.84
CA ALA A 53 -1.56 -5.15 -8.34
C ALA A 53 -2.78 -5.34 -7.42
N ALA A 54 -2.60 -5.12 -6.12
CA ALA A 54 -3.67 -5.17 -5.12
C ALA A 54 -4.49 -3.87 -5.02
N ILE A 55 -4.04 -2.78 -5.65
CA ILE A 55 -4.81 -1.53 -5.71
C ILE A 55 -6.07 -1.74 -6.54
N ARG A 56 -7.20 -1.37 -5.96
CA ARG A 56 -8.52 -1.45 -6.60
C ARG A 56 -9.18 -0.08 -6.60
N ASP A 57 -10.10 0.13 -7.53
CA ASP A 57 -11.00 1.28 -7.45
C ASP A 57 -11.96 1.11 -6.27
N LYS A 58 -12.24 2.23 -5.60
CA LYS A 58 -13.17 2.36 -4.48
C LYS A 58 -14.54 2.81 -4.97
#